data_AF-A0A9W6P1Q0-F1
#
_entry.id   AF-A0A9W6P1Q0-F1
#
_cell.length_a   1.000
_cell.length_b   1.000
_cell.length_c   1.000
_cell.angle_alpha   90.00
_cell.angle_beta   90.00
_cell.angle_gamma   90.00
#
_symmetry.space_group_name_H-M   'P 1'
#
loop_
_entity.id
_entity.type
_entity.pdbx_description
1 polymer ?
#
loop_
_entity_poly.entity_id
_entity_poly.type
_entity_poly.pdbx_seq_one_letter_code
_entity_poly.pdbx_strand_id
1 'polypeptide(L)'
;MIYVGAASDIPDGEAARVQGEVSIAVFHVDGALYAIDDTCTHQDASLSDGWVEGCAVECPLHAACFDLRTGRPSGPPAKKPVRTHRVVVSDGHVWVEESVGVETSAQPGVPVDAVAEEVA
;
A
#
# COMPACT_ATOMS: atom_id res chain seq x y z
N MET A 1 6.44 3.44 -13.43
CA MET A 1 5.37 4.27 -12.83
C MET A 1 4.04 3.75 -13.34
N ILE A 2 3.16 3.39 -12.42
CA ILE A 2 1.79 2.91 -12.67
C ILE A 2 0.85 4.00 -12.17
N TYR A 3 -0.08 4.42 -13.02
CA TYR A 3 -1.11 5.38 -12.63
C TYR A 3 -2.20 4.67 -11.81
N VAL A 4 -2.59 5.27 -10.68
CA VAL A 4 -3.62 4.71 -9.79
C VAL A 4 -4.95 5.43 -9.98
N GLY A 5 -4.95 6.75 -9.90
CA GLY A 5 -6.18 7.57 -9.89
C GLY A 5 -5.93 8.94 -9.26
N ALA A 6 -7.00 9.72 -9.07
CA ALA A 6 -6.91 10.91 -8.24
C ALA A 6 -6.77 10.48 -6.76
N ALA A 7 -6.04 11.25 -5.95
CA ALA A 7 -5.95 10.99 -4.51
C ALA A 7 -7.34 10.99 -3.83
N SER A 8 -8.26 11.80 -4.35
CA SER A 8 -9.65 11.84 -3.90
C SER A 8 -10.46 10.57 -4.19
N ASP A 9 -10.00 9.73 -5.12
CA ASP A 9 -10.67 8.46 -5.44
C ASP A 9 -10.32 7.36 -4.42
N ILE A 10 -9.36 7.62 -3.52
CA ILE A 10 -8.96 6.75 -2.41
C ILE A 10 -9.19 7.53 -1.11
N PRO A 11 -10.42 7.58 -0.57
CA PRO A 11 -10.68 8.23 0.72
C PRO A 11 -9.85 7.63 1.85
N ASP A 12 -9.67 8.39 2.93
CA ASP A 12 -8.97 7.87 4.12
C ASP A 12 -9.71 6.64 4.69
N GLY A 13 -8.96 5.58 4.99
CA GLY A 13 -9.46 4.27 5.38
C GLY A 13 -9.77 3.31 4.22
N GLU A 14 -9.67 3.77 2.97
CA GLU A 14 -9.96 2.96 1.77
C GLU A 14 -8.67 2.49 1.06
N ALA A 15 -8.84 1.60 0.10
CA ALA A 15 -7.77 1.09 -0.74
C ALA A 15 -8.13 1.07 -2.23
N ALA A 16 -7.11 1.18 -3.08
CA ALA A 16 -7.21 0.93 -4.51
C ALA A 16 -6.27 -0.21 -4.91
N ARG A 17 -6.71 -1.03 -5.86
CA ARG A 17 -5.89 -2.09 -6.47
C ARG A 17 -5.49 -1.69 -7.88
N VAL A 18 -4.21 -1.84 -8.20
CA VAL A 18 -3.67 -1.63 -9.55
C VAL A 18 -2.85 -2.83 -10.01
N GLN A 19 -2.70 -2.95 -11.33
CA GLN A 19 -1.94 -4.03 -11.95
C GLN A 19 -0.60 -3.50 -12.51
N GLY A 20 0.51 -4.00 -11.96
CA GLY A 20 1.87 -3.89 -12.49
C GLY A 20 2.36 -5.22 -13.05
N GLU A 21 3.64 -5.56 -12.83
CA GLU A 21 4.12 -6.93 -12.99
C GLU A 21 3.45 -7.88 -11.97
N VAL A 22 3.10 -7.34 -10.80
CA VAL A 22 2.20 -7.94 -9.82
C VAL A 22 0.99 -7.06 -9.53
N SER A 23 -0.03 -7.64 -8.87
CA SER A 23 -1.10 -6.81 -8.30
C SER A 23 -0.57 -6.05 -7.07
N ILE A 24 -0.87 -4.76 -6.99
CA ILE A 24 -0.43 -3.84 -5.93
C ILE A 24 -1.65 -3.21 -5.28
N ALA A 25 -1.68 -3.17 -3.96
CA ALA A 25 -2.68 -2.49 -3.17
C ALA A 25 -2.11 -1.15 -2.66
N VAL A 26 -2.88 -0.08 -2.83
CA VAL A 26 -2.57 1.27 -2.34
C VAL A 26 -3.60 1.62 -1.27
N PHE A 27 -3.14 1.84 -0.05
CA PHE A 27 -3.98 2.16 1.12
C PHE A 27 -3.83 3.63 1.49
N HIS A 28 -4.93 4.29 1.83
CA HIS A 28 -4.93 5.61 2.43
C HIS A 28 -5.25 5.49 3.92
N VAL A 29 -4.31 5.89 4.77
CA VAL A 29 -4.40 5.74 6.23
C VAL A 29 -3.86 7.00 6.90
N ASP A 30 -4.67 7.61 7.76
CA ASP A 30 -4.33 8.80 8.54
C ASP A 30 -3.74 9.94 7.67
N GLY A 31 -4.30 10.15 6.47
CA GLY A 31 -3.86 11.18 5.53
C GLY A 31 -2.62 10.81 4.70
N ALA A 32 -2.12 9.57 4.79
CA ALA A 32 -0.95 9.11 4.06
C ALA A 32 -1.21 7.86 3.22
N LEU A 33 -0.56 7.78 2.06
CA LEU A 33 -0.65 6.66 1.13
C LEU A 33 0.51 5.69 1.30
N TYR A 34 0.18 4.41 1.23
CA TYR A 34 1.11 3.28 1.31
C TYR A 34 0.83 2.30 0.17
N ALA A 35 1.85 1.66 -0.38
CA ALA A 35 1.66 0.64 -1.40
C ALA A 35 2.42 -0.66 -1.07
N ILE A 36 1.74 -1.79 -1.19
CA ILE A 36 2.29 -3.13 -0.98
C ILE A 36 1.82 -4.11 -2.06
N ASP A 37 2.48 -5.27 -2.20
CA ASP A 37 1.94 -6.38 -2.98
C ASP A 37 0.50 -6.66 -2.49
N ASP A 38 -0.46 -6.74 -3.40
CA ASP A 38 -1.87 -6.99 -3.06
C ASP A 38 -2.10 -8.45 -2.65
N THR A 39 -1.35 -9.39 -3.22
CA THR A 39 -1.53 -10.80 -2.89
C THR A 39 -0.88 -11.14 -1.55
N CYS A 40 -1.70 -11.59 -0.60
CA CYS A 40 -1.25 -12.05 0.69
C CYS A 40 -0.20 -13.17 0.56
N THR A 41 0.93 -13.05 1.26
CA THR A 41 2.01 -14.06 1.18
C THR A 41 1.69 -15.37 1.90
N HIS A 42 0.57 -15.45 2.62
CA HIS A 42 0.08 -16.68 3.20
C HIS A 42 -0.58 -17.55 2.11
N GLN A 43 -1.57 -17.00 1.41
CA GLN A 43 -2.37 -17.65 0.37
C GLN A 43 -2.98 -16.60 -0.58
N ASP A 44 -3.52 -17.05 -1.71
CA ASP A 44 -4.07 -16.21 -2.79
C ASP A 44 -5.34 -15.46 -2.35
N ALA A 45 -5.14 -14.34 -1.65
CA ALA A 45 -6.15 -13.41 -1.19
C ALA A 45 -5.67 -11.97 -1.41
N SER A 46 -6.59 -11.11 -1.84
CA SER A 46 -6.36 -9.68 -2.02
C SER A 46 -6.32 -8.99 -0.66
N LEU A 47 -5.25 -8.24 -0.40
CA LEU A 47 -5.11 -7.41 0.79
C LEU A 47 -5.88 -6.09 0.65
N SER A 48 -6.11 -5.61 -0.58
CA SER A 48 -7.00 -4.46 -0.81
C SER A 48 -8.47 -4.73 -0.43
N ASP A 49 -8.87 -6.01 -0.35
CA ASP A 49 -10.17 -6.42 0.21
C ASP A 49 -10.15 -6.61 1.75
N GLY A 50 -9.02 -6.29 2.40
CA GLY A 50 -8.78 -6.47 3.83
C GLY A 50 -9.30 -5.34 4.70
N TRP A 51 -9.11 -5.50 6.02
CA TRP A 51 -9.49 -4.49 7.01
C TRP A 51 -8.26 -3.72 7.48
N VAL A 52 -8.33 -2.38 7.51
CA VAL A 52 -7.25 -1.53 8.00
C VAL A 52 -7.52 -1.09 9.44
N GLU A 53 -6.53 -1.25 10.31
CA GLU A 53 -6.53 -0.68 11.66
C GLU A 53 -5.14 -0.14 12.00
N GLY A 54 -5.07 1.15 12.31
CA GLY A 54 -3.80 1.88 12.35
C GLY A 54 -3.05 1.72 11.03
N CYS A 55 -1.73 1.58 11.06
CA CYS A 55 -0.91 1.43 9.84
C CYS A 55 -0.67 -0.05 9.47
N ALA A 56 -1.71 -0.88 9.55
CA ALA A 56 -1.66 -2.29 9.20
C ALA A 56 -2.95 -2.76 8.52
N VAL A 57 -2.82 -3.72 7.60
CA VAL A 57 -3.95 -4.38 6.95
C VAL A 57 -4.07 -5.82 7.42
N GLU A 58 -5.28 -6.23 7.81
CA GLU A 58 -5.67 -7.60 8.09
C GLU A 58 -6.24 -8.27 6.84
N CYS A 59 -5.63 -9.37 6.41
CA CYS A 59 -6.08 -10.17 5.27
C CYS A 59 -7.49 -10.75 5.53
N PRO A 60 -8.44 -10.60 4.60
CA PRO A 60 -9.84 -10.97 4.83
C PRO A 60 -10.08 -12.48 4.91
N LEU A 61 -9.11 -13.29 4.48
CA LEU A 61 -9.26 -14.74 4.44
C LEU A 61 -8.95 -15.41 5.79
N HIS A 62 -7.76 -15.14 6.34
CA HIS A 62 -7.25 -15.83 7.54
C HIS A 62 -6.64 -14.87 8.57
N ALA A 63 -7.01 -13.58 8.52
CA ALA A 63 -6.61 -12.55 9.46
C ALA A 63 -5.09 -12.36 9.65
N ALA A 64 -4.30 -12.67 8.61
CA ALA A 64 -2.88 -12.31 8.62
C ALA A 64 -2.73 -10.80 8.51
N CYS A 65 -2.13 -10.15 9.51
CA CYS A 65 -1.91 -8.70 9.47
C CYS A 65 -0.52 -8.34 8.93
N PHE A 66 -0.44 -7.28 8.14
CA PHE A 66 0.80 -6.75 7.58
C PHE A 66 0.94 -5.27 7.88
N ASP A 67 2.12 -4.85 8.36
CA ASP A 67 2.46 -3.44 8.53
C ASP A 67 2.65 -2.77 7.15
N LEU A 68 1.90 -1.71 6.87
CA LEU A 68 1.85 -1.07 5.54
C LEU A 68 3.16 -0.33 5.17
N ARG A 69 3.99 0.00 6.17
CA ARG A 69 5.27 0.70 5.96
C ARG A 69 6.38 -0.26 5.56
N THR A 70 6.32 -1.48 6.10
CA THR A 70 7.44 -2.44 6.03
C THR A 70 7.07 -3.73 5.30
N GLY A 71 5.78 -3.98 5.08
CA GLY A 71 5.23 -5.22 4.55
C GLY A 71 5.38 -6.42 5.50
N ARG A 72 5.87 -6.23 6.72
CA ARG A 72 6.15 -7.33 7.66
C ARG A 72 4.86 -7.86 8.28
N PRO A 73 4.67 -9.19 8.37
CA PRO A 73 3.53 -9.74 9.07
C PRO A 73 3.70 -9.57 10.59
N SER A 74 2.60 -9.35 11.32
CA SER A 74 2.61 -9.28 12.78
C SER A 74 2.81 -10.65 13.44
N GLY A 75 2.50 -11.73 12.71
CA GLY A 75 2.57 -13.10 13.19
C GLY A 75 1.92 -14.10 12.22
N PRO A 76 1.82 -15.38 12.61
CA PRO A 76 1.13 -16.39 11.83
C PRO A 76 -0.35 -16.00 11.58
N PRO A 77 -0.94 -16.41 10.44
CA PRO A 77 -0.45 -17.48 9.57
C PRO A 77 0.54 -17.04 8.47
N ALA A 78 0.69 -15.75 8.21
CA ALA A 78 1.72 -15.26 7.31
C ALA A 78 3.13 -15.37 7.93
N LYS A 79 4.12 -15.73 7.11
CA LYS A 79 5.53 -15.89 7.54
C LYS A 79 6.50 -15.04 6.74
N LYS A 80 6.08 -14.58 5.56
CA LYS A 80 6.89 -13.80 4.63
C LYS A 80 6.32 -12.39 4.56
N PRO A 81 7.15 -11.36 4.44
CA PRO A 81 6.64 -10.03 4.18
C PRO A 81 6.06 -9.93 2.77
N VAL A 82 5.10 -9.03 2.59
CA VAL A 82 4.74 -8.49 1.27
C VAL A 82 5.78 -7.44 0.87
N ARG A 83 6.02 -7.26 -0.42
CA ARG A 83 6.85 -6.14 -0.87
C ARG A 83 6.09 -4.84 -0.72
N THR A 84 6.85 -3.78 -0.54
CA THR A 84 6.40 -2.39 -0.47
C THR A 84 6.83 -1.68 -1.74
N HIS A 85 6.01 -0.74 -2.21
CA HIS A 85 6.25 0.03 -3.43
C HIS A 85 6.21 1.52 -3.11
N ARG A 86 6.94 2.31 -3.89
CA ARG A 86 7.02 3.75 -3.66
C ARG A 86 5.80 4.44 -4.24
N VAL A 87 5.07 5.15 -3.39
CA VAL A 87 3.99 6.04 -3.82
C VAL A 87 4.57 7.40 -4.20
N VAL A 88 4.00 8.02 -5.23
CA VAL A 88 4.28 9.40 -5.63
C VAL A 88 2.96 10.11 -5.84
N VAL A 89 2.78 11.25 -5.19
CA VAL A 89 1.63 12.14 -5.39
C VAL A 89 2.10 13.38 -6.15
N SER A 90 1.49 13.67 -7.29
CA SER A 90 1.76 14.88 -8.09
C SER A 90 0.46 15.43 -8.63
N ASP A 91 0.23 16.73 -8.45
CA ASP A 91 -0.95 17.42 -8.99
C ASP A 91 -2.28 16.75 -8.62
N GLY A 92 -2.39 16.24 -7.38
CA GLY A 92 -3.58 15.53 -6.89
C GLY A 92 -3.76 14.10 -7.43
N HIS A 93 -2.76 13.56 -8.13
CA HIS A 93 -2.81 12.21 -8.72
C HIS A 93 -1.81 11.28 -8.04
N VAL A 94 -2.21 10.02 -7.88
CA VAL A 94 -1.43 8.96 -7.23
C VAL A 94 -0.78 8.07 -8.28
N TRP A 95 0.51 7.84 -8.09
CA TRP A 95 1.33 6.95 -8.90
C TRP A 95 2.10 5.98 -8.02
N VAL A 96 2.38 4.79 -8.55
CA VAL A 96 3.25 3.80 -7.90
C VAL A 96 4.49 3.53 -8.75
N GLU A 97 5.66 3.64 -8.14
CA GLU A 97 6.91 3.07 -8.64
C GLU A 97 7.02 1.64 -8.11
N GLU A 98 6.79 0.66 -8.98
CA GLU A 98 6.86 -0.75 -8.61
C GLU A 98 8.31 -1.13 -8.27
N SER A 99 8.54 -1.51 -7.01
CA SER A 99 9.79 -2.13 -6.56
C SER A 99 10.08 -3.42 -7.33
N VAL A 100 11.28 -3.50 -7.92
CA VAL A 100 11.77 -4.69 -8.61
C VAL A 100 12.56 -5.61 -7.67
N GLY A 101 12.41 -6.93 -7.84
CA GLY A 101 13.12 -7.94 -7.04
C GLY A 101 12.33 -8.46 -5.83
N VAL A 102 13.04 -9.18 -4.94
CA VAL A 102 12.47 -9.88 -3.76
C VAL A 102 12.74 -9.09 -2.46
N GLU A 103 13.34 -7.92 -2.55
CA GLU A 103 13.75 -7.15 -1.37
C GLU A 103 12.60 -6.24 -0.90
N THR A 104 12.28 -6.33 0.38
CA THR A 104 11.33 -5.41 1.03
C THR A 104 12.11 -4.21 1.57
N SER A 105 11.77 -3.00 1.12
CA SER A 105 12.36 -1.76 1.65
C SER A 105 11.29 -1.00 2.45
N ALA A 106 11.57 -0.58 3.67
CA ALA A 106 10.59 0.23 4.40
C ALA A 106 10.28 1.51 3.60
N GLN A 107 9.00 1.74 3.30
CA GLN A 107 8.51 2.92 2.58
C GLN A 107 7.71 3.77 3.57
N PRO A 108 8.09 5.04 3.81
CA PRO A 108 7.25 5.94 4.59
C PRO A 108 5.94 6.21 3.85
N GLY A 109 4.90 6.58 4.60
CA GLY A 109 3.65 7.03 4.01
C GLY A 109 3.83 8.37 3.31
N VAL A 110 3.17 8.55 2.18
CA VAL A 110 3.21 9.79 1.42
C VAL A 110 1.94 10.60 1.71
N PRO A 111 2.03 11.81 2.30
CA PRO A 111 0.84 12.59 2.60
C PRO A 111 0.06 12.91 1.32
N VAL A 112 -1.27 12.79 1.35
CA VAL A 112 -2.11 13.14 0.19
C VAL A 112 -2.07 14.63 -0.13
N ASP A 113 -1.86 15.47 0.89
CA ASP A 113 -1.74 16.93 0.77
C ASP A 113 -0.30 17.41 0.50
N ALA A 114 0.63 16.51 0.19
CA ALA A 114 2.06 16.84 -0.01
C ALA A 114 2.35 17.78 -1.21
N VAL A 115 1.32 18.35 -1.85
CA VAL A 115 1.42 19.27 -3.00
C VAL A 115 1.50 20.75 -2.61
N ALA A 116 1.84 21.11 -1.36
CA ALA A 116 1.90 22.51 -0.93
C ALA A 116 3.30 23.07 -0.56
N GLU A 117 4.39 22.28 -0.59
CA GLU A 117 5.73 22.78 -0.22
C GLU A 117 6.79 22.62 -1.33
N GLU A 118 6.49 23.10 -2.55
CA GLU A 118 7.53 23.47 -3.55
C GLU A 118 7.33 24.90 -4.11
N VAL A 119 6.91 25.83 -3.26
CA VAL A 119 7.05 27.27 -3.53
C VAL A 119 7.42 28.05 -2.25
N ALA A 120 8.71 28.05 -1.91
CA ALA A 120 9.42 29.16 -1.29
C ALA A 120 10.94 29.00 -1.46
#